data_AF-A0A2R6NKG9-F1
#
_entry.id   AF-A0A2R6NKG9-F1
#
_cell.length_a   1.000
_cell.length_b   1.000
_cell.length_c   1.000
_cell.angle_alpha   90.00
_cell.angle_beta   90.00
_cell.angle_gamma   90.00
#
_symmetry.space_group_name_H-M   'P 1'
#
loop_
_entity.id
_entity.type
_entity.pdbx_description
1 polymer ?
#
loop_
_entity_poly.entity_id
_entity_poly.type
_entity_poly.pdbx_seq_one_letter_code
_entity_poly.pdbx_strand_id
1 'polypeptide(L)'
;MPLSTICRFVHILSVSAINDKTTLTSVIQTHISNVAGHFKGKVRSWDVVNEIFNDDGTFRSSVFYNVLGDSFVTIAFQAARAADPNAKLYINDYNLDSNNAKLQAVVNLVKKINGSGTKLIDGIGTQMHLSAGGAGGASAALTLAATAGVEVAITGKSCPHDNDFDSIPLSSLPELDIAGAAPNDYVTVVKACLAQPSCVSITSWGVSDKDSWRASSTPLLFDSNFNPKPAYTAVIQALA
;
A
#
# COMPACT_ATOMS: atom_id res chain seq x y z
N MET A 1 -5.11 -2.82 21.95
CA MET A 1 -5.26 -1.91 20.80
C MET A 1 -5.91 -2.70 19.68
N PRO A 2 -6.92 -2.17 18.96
CA PRO A 2 -7.49 -2.87 17.81
C PRO A 2 -6.43 -2.98 16.70
N LEU A 3 -6.28 -4.18 16.13
CA LEU A 3 -5.33 -4.43 15.05
C LEU A 3 -5.76 -3.64 13.81
N SER A 4 -4.86 -2.80 13.30
CA SER A 4 -5.14 -1.96 12.15
C SER A 4 -5.02 -2.74 10.84
N THR A 5 -6.17 -3.12 10.29
CA THR A 5 -6.28 -3.82 9.01
C THR A 5 -6.32 -2.82 7.85
N ILE A 6 -5.42 -2.97 6.87
CA ILE A 6 -5.32 -2.23 5.60
C ILE A 6 -5.80 -3.14 4.44
N CYS A 7 -7.05 -3.02 4.01
CA CYS A 7 -7.60 -3.89 2.97
C CYS A 7 -7.36 -3.35 1.56
N ARG A 8 -7.32 -4.23 0.56
CA ARG A 8 -7.17 -3.83 -0.87
C ARG A 8 -8.40 -4.18 -1.67
N PHE A 9 -8.76 -3.34 -2.64
CA PHE A 9 -9.57 -3.78 -3.79
C PHE A 9 -8.68 -4.38 -4.87
N VAL A 10 -7.83 -5.34 -4.50
CA VAL A 10 -7.04 -6.07 -5.49
C VAL A 10 -7.97 -7.03 -6.21
N HIS A 11 -7.99 -6.91 -7.54
CA HIS A 11 -8.61 -7.83 -8.50
C HIS A 11 -10.14 -7.80 -8.66
N ILE A 12 -10.60 -6.88 -9.52
CA ILE A 12 -11.71 -7.20 -10.44
C ILE A 12 -11.12 -8.06 -11.58
N LEU A 13 -10.92 -9.36 -11.36
CA LEU A 13 -10.16 -10.26 -12.27
C LEU A 13 -10.82 -10.54 -13.64
N SER A 14 -12.05 -10.09 -13.86
CA SER A 14 -12.89 -10.46 -15.01
C SER A 14 -13.23 -9.32 -15.99
N VAL A 15 -12.66 -8.12 -15.84
CA VAL A 15 -13.06 -6.92 -16.63
C VAL A 15 -12.41 -6.78 -18.00
N SER A 16 -11.52 -7.68 -18.44
CA SER A 16 -10.70 -7.54 -19.67
C SER A 16 -11.49 -7.25 -20.96
N ALA A 17 -12.78 -7.57 -21.01
CA ALA A 17 -13.65 -7.36 -22.16
C ALA A 17 -14.51 -6.06 -22.10
N ILE A 18 -14.53 -5.30 -20.99
CA ILE A 18 -15.37 -4.10 -20.89
C ILE A 18 -14.66 -2.90 -21.54
N ASN A 19 -15.25 -2.37 -22.61
CA ASN A 19 -14.77 -1.20 -23.35
C ASN A 19 -15.70 0.03 -23.26
N ASP A 20 -16.89 -0.11 -22.66
CA ASP A 20 -17.80 1.01 -22.40
C ASP A 20 -17.48 1.71 -21.07
N LYS A 21 -17.40 3.04 -21.11
CA LYS A 21 -17.10 3.90 -19.96
C LYS A 21 -18.18 3.83 -18.88
N THR A 22 -19.45 3.78 -19.27
CA THR A 22 -20.59 3.79 -18.32
C THR A 22 -20.62 2.48 -17.54
N THR A 23 -20.53 1.37 -18.28
CA THR A 23 -20.48 0.01 -17.73
C THR A 23 -19.27 -0.18 -16.81
N LEU A 24 -18.07 0.25 -17.23
CA LEU A 24 -16.88 0.10 -16.38
C LEU A 24 -16.95 0.96 -15.12
N THR A 25 -17.49 2.18 -15.22
CA THR A 25 -17.75 3.05 -14.06
C THR A 25 -18.70 2.37 -13.07
N SER A 26 -19.82 1.80 -13.56
CA SER A 26 -20.76 1.05 -12.73
C SER A 26 -20.10 -0.17 -12.07
N VAL A 27 -19.27 -0.93 -12.79
CA VAL A 27 -18.58 -2.10 -12.25
C VAL A 27 -17.61 -1.72 -11.14
N ILE A 28 -16.81 -0.65 -11.31
CA ILE A 28 -15.93 -0.12 -10.25
C ILE A 28 -16.75 0.26 -9.01
N GLN A 29 -17.81 1.06 -9.20
CA GLN A 29 -18.66 1.55 -8.12
C GLN A 29 -19.36 0.40 -7.37
N THR A 30 -19.94 -0.56 -8.08
CA THR A 30 -20.62 -1.73 -7.49
C THR A 30 -19.63 -2.62 -6.73
N HIS A 31 -18.46 -2.93 -7.29
CA HIS A 31 -17.45 -3.74 -6.61
C HIS A 31 -16.99 -3.08 -5.30
N ILE A 32 -16.60 -1.80 -5.37
CA ILE A 32 -16.11 -1.06 -4.20
C ILE A 32 -17.21 -0.91 -3.14
N SER A 33 -18.44 -0.58 -3.54
CA SER A 33 -19.56 -0.43 -2.61
C SER A 33 -19.91 -1.74 -1.90
N ASN A 34 -19.86 -2.88 -2.61
CA ASN A 34 -20.12 -4.18 -2.00
C ASN A 34 -19.00 -4.58 -1.03
N VAL A 35 -17.73 -4.44 -1.43
CA VAL A 35 -16.58 -4.86 -0.62
C VAL A 35 -16.39 -3.95 0.60
N ALA A 36 -16.25 -2.63 0.41
CA ALA A 36 -16.07 -1.71 1.54
C ALA A 36 -17.35 -1.53 2.36
N GLY A 37 -18.54 -1.66 1.76
CA GLY A 37 -19.80 -1.66 2.48
C GLY A 37 -19.93 -2.85 3.43
N HIS A 38 -19.50 -4.04 3.02
CA HIS A 38 -19.50 -5.24 3.87
C HIS A 38 -18.56 -5.11 5.08
N PHE A 39 -17.39 -4.49 4.89
CA PHE A 39 -16.38 -4.30 5.94
C PHE A 39 -16.44 -2.93 6.65
N LYS A 40 -17.52 -2.16 6.44
CA LYS A 40 -17.68 -0.79 6.96
C LYS A 40 -17.45 -0.72 8.47
N GLY A 41 -16.56 0.18 8.89
CA GLY A 41 -16.19 0.40 10.30
C GLY A 41 -15.29 -0.67 10.91
N LYS A 42 -14.93 -1.74 10.17
CA LYS A 42 -13.99 -2.79 10.61
C LYS A 42 -12.56 -2.59 10.10
N VAL A 43 -12.40 -1.77 9.06
CA VAL A 43 -11.12 -1.57 8.34
C VAL A 43 -10.60 -0.16 8.63
N ARG A 44 -9.33 -0.04 9.03
CA ARG A 44 -8.71 1.27 9.30
C ARG A 44 -8.46 2.03 8.00
N SER A 45 -7.96 1.33 6.99
CA SER A 45 -7.57 1.92 5.72
C SER A 45 -7.78 0.99 4.54
N TRP A 46 -7.98 1.58 3.36
CA TRP A 46 -8.08 0.88 2.09
C TRP A 46 -7.00 1.34 1.12
N ASP A 47 -6.27 0.41 0.53
CA ASP A 47 -5.56 0.64 -0.72
C ASP A 47 -6.61 0.63 -1.85
N VAL A 48 -7.09 1.81 -2.22
CA VAL A 48 -8.21 1.99 -3.17
C VAL A 48 -7.79 1.64 -4.59
N VAL A 49 -6.56 2.01 -4.96
CA VAL A 49 -5.89 1.63 -6.20
C VAL A 49 -4.46 1.22 -5.90
N ASN A 50 -3.97 0.23 -6.65
CA ASN A 50 -2.66 -0.39 -6.44
C ASN A 50 -1.91 -0.47 -7.77
N GLU A 51 -0.62 -0.12 -7.79
CA GLU A 51 0.31 -0.36 -8.91
C GLU A 51 -0.07 0.31 -10.24
N ILE A 52 -0.66 1.51 -10.15
CA ILE A 52 -1.22 2.24 -11.28
C ILE A 52 -0.18 2.96 -12.16
N PHE A 53 1.09 3.03 -11.74
CA PHE A 53 2.17 3.64 -12.53
C PHE A 53 3.24 2.62 -12.98
N ASN A 54 3.88 2.95 -14.10
CA ASN A 54 5.16 2.39 -14.54
C ASN A 54 6.31 3.14 -13.86
N ASP A 55 7.53 2.61 -13.91
CA ASP A 55 8.71 3.20 -13.24
C ASP A 55 9.16 4.55 -13.83
N ASP A 56 8.75 4.87 -15.06
CA ASP A 56 8.96 6.18 -15.71
C ASP A 56 7.92 7.25 -15.29
N GLY A 57 6.95 6.90 -14.43
CA GLY A 57 5.87 7.78 -14.00
C GLY A 57 4.69 7.90 -14.97
N THR A 58 4.68 7.15 -16.08
CA THR A 58 3.48 7.00 -16.92
C THR A 58 2.48 6.06 -16.28
N PHE A 59 1.18 6.23 -16.57
CA PHE A 59 0.16 5.29 -16.11
C PHE A 59 0.36 3.90 -16.76
N ARG A 60 0.23 2.85 -15.95
CA ARG A 60 0.24 1.47 -16.41
C ARG A 60 -1.00 1.19 -17.26
N SER A 61 -0.82 0.57 -18.44
CA SER A 61 -1.95 0.12 -19.24
C SER A 61 -2.76 -0.93 -18.47
N SER A 62 -4.06 -0.68 -18.37
CA SER A 62 -5.05 -1.52 -17.70
C SER A 62 -6.41 -1.25 -18.33
N VAL A 63 -7.39 -2.13 -18.16
CA VAL A 63 -8.76 -1.89 -18.64
C VAL A 63 -9.28 -0.54 -18.14
N PHE A 64 -9.07 -0.26 -16.86
CA PHE A 64 -9.47 0.98 -16.21
C PHE A 64 -8.85 2.20 -16.90
N TYR A 65 -7.53 2.23 -17.07
CA TYR A 65 -6.86 3.36 -17.71
C TYR A 65 -7.18 3.48 -19.20
N ASN A 66 -7.21 2.36 -19.93
CA ASN A 66 -7.45 2.34 -21.38
C ASN A 66 -8.86 2.83 -21.74
N VAL A 67 -9.85 2.60 -20.87
CA VAL A 67 -11.26 2.99 -21.09
C VAL A 67 -11.58 4.35 -20.46
N LEU A 68 -11.14 4.62 -19.23
CA LEU A 68 -11.53 5.81 -18.46
C LEU A 68 -10.45 6.91 -18.39
N GLY A 69 -9.26 6.69 -18.94
CA GLY A 69 -8.10 7.55 -18.67
C GLY A 69 -7.73 7.48 -17.20
N ASP A 70 -7.23 8.57 -16.61
CA ASP A 70 -6.92 8.64 -15.16
C ASP A 70 -8.16 8.81 -14.27
N SER A 71 -9.35 9.07 -14.84
CA SER A 71 -10.58 9.33 -14.08
C SER A 71 -11.07 8.14 -13.24
N PHE A 72 -10.65 6.91 -13.56
CA PHE A 72 -10.98 5.72 -12.76
C PHE A 72 -10.53 5.84 -11.31
N VAL A 73 -9.42 6.56 -11.05
CA VAL A 73 -8.92 6.78 -9.68
C VAL A 73 -9.94 7.61 -8.90
N THR A 74 -10.35 8.76 -9.42
CA THR A 74 -11.37 9.61 -8.78
C THR A 74 -12.68 8.85 -8.56
N ILE A 75 -13.14 8.07 -9.55
CA ILE A 75 -14.34 7.24 -9.45
C ILE A 75 -14.22 6.21 -8.31
N ALA A 76 -13.08 5.52 -8.22
CA ALA A 76 -12.84 4.52 -7.18
C ALA A 76 -12.80 5.13 -5.77
N PHE A 77 -12.11 6.26 -5.60
CA PHE A 77 -12.05 6.96 -4.31
C PHE A 77 -13.39 7.56 -3.89
N GLN A 78 -14.20 8.07 -4.82
CA GLN A 78 -15.56 8.52 -4.52
C GLN A 78 -16.45 7.36 -4.05
N ALA A 79 -16.39 6.21 -4.72
CA ALA A 79 -17.12 5.00 -4.31
C ALA A 79 -16.67 4.51 -2.92
N ALA A 80 -15.36 4.47 -2.67
CA ALA A 80 -14.81 4.01 -1.39
C ALA A 80 -15.21 4.94 -0.23
N ARG A 81 -15.15 6.27 -0.44
CA ARG A 81 -15.57 7.27 0.55
C ARG A 81 -17.08 7.20 0.85
N ALA A 82 -17.90 6.89 -0.16
CA ALA A 82 -19.34 6.72 0.04
C ALA A 82 -19.66 5.43 0.81
N ALA A 83 -18.94 4.34 0.54
CA ALA A 83 -19.12 3.07 1.22
C ALA A 83 -18.73 3.15 2.71
N ASP A 84 -17.51 3.59 3.00
CA ASP A 84 -17.03 3.85 4.37
C ASP A 84 -16.37 5.23 4.51
N PRO A 85 -17.10 6.24 5.00
CA PRO A 85 -16.55 7.57 5.23
C PRO A 85 -15.40 7.63 6.25
N ASN A 86 -15.32 6.67 7.18
CA ASN A 86 -14.40 6.69 8.31
C ASN A 86 -13.06 6.02 8.00
N ALA A 87 -13.01 5.13 7.01
CA ALA A 87 -11.78 4.49 6.59
C ALA A 87 -10.85 5.48 5.87
N LYS A 88 -9.54 5.30 6.08
CA LYS A 88 -8.50 6.10 5.41
C LYS A 88 -8.21 5.54 4.03
N LEU A 89 -8.22 6.38 3.00
CA LEU A 89 -8.11 5.93 1.60
C LEU A 89 -6.71 6.22 1.03
N TYR A 90 -6.02 5.17 0.56
CA TYR A 90 -4.64 5.19 0.10
C TYR A 90 -4.49 4.83 -1.38
N ILE A 91 -3.50 5.44 -2.04
CA ILE A 91 -2.87 4.90 -3.26
C ILE A 91 -1.64 4.10 -2.83
N ASN A 92 -1.48 2.85 -3.27
CA ASN A 92 -0.30 2.02 -2.97
C ASN A 92 0.50 1.66 -4.23
N ASP A 93 1.83 1.75 -4.20
CA ASP A 93 2.69 1.34 -5.32
C ASP A 93 4.11 0.95 -4.88
N TYR A 94 4.76 0.05 -5.63
CA TYR A 94 6.16 -0.34 -5.43
C TYR A 94 7.12 0.63 -6.16
N ASN A 95 8.43 0.48 -5.96
CA ASN A 95 9.46 1.40 -6.50
C ASN A 95 9.23 2.88 -6.11
N LEU A 96 8.60 3.12 -4.96
CA LEU A 96 8.39 4.45 -4.35
C LEU A 96 9.41 4.72 -3.22
N ASP A 97 10.54 4.02 -3.22
CA ASP A 97 11.60 4.01 -2.21
C ASP A 97 12.68 5.08 -2.43
N SER A 98 12.61 5.84 -3.52
CA SER A 98 13.51 6.96 -3.82
C SER A 98 12.74 8.16 -4.43
N ASN A 99 13.38 9.34 -4.48
CA ASN A 99 12.86 10.48 -5.25
C ASN A 99 13.05 10.20 -6.76
N ASN A 100 12.06 9.57 -7.37
CA ASN A 100 12.05 9.14 -8.77
C ASN A 100 10.78 9.61 -9.49
N ALA A 101 10.73 9.40 -10.81
CA ALA A 101 9.61 9.84 -11.65
C ALA A 101 8.26 9.23 -11.23
N LYS A 102 8.25 7.96 -10.83
CA LYS A 102 7.07 7.25 -10.34
C LYS A 102 6.46 7.89 -9.08
N LEU A 103 7.28 8.16 -8.07
CA LEU A 103 6.81 8.83 -6.85
C LEU A 103 6.36 10.28 -7.11
N GLN A 104 7.04 11.00 -8.00
CA GLN A 104 6.58 12.33 -8.43
C GLN A 104 5.21 12.26 -9.12
N ALA A 105 4.97 11.25 -9.96
CA ALA A 105 3.67 11.03 -10.61
C ALA A 105 2.56 10.73 -9.60
N VAL A 106 2.80 9.86 -8.61
CA VAL A 106 1.86 9.59 -7.51
C VAL A 106 1.55 10.87 -6.72
N VAL A 107 2.57 11.62 -6.30
CA VAL A 107 2.39 12.90 -5.57
C VAL A 107 1.58 13.92 -6.38
N ASN A 108 1.85 14.03 -7.68
CA ASN A 108 1.13 14.94 -8.56
C ASN A 108 -0.34 14.52 -8.77
N LEU A 109 -0.62 13.22 -8.89
CA LEU A 109 -1.98 12.68 -8.96
C LEU A 109 -2.77 12.97 -7.67
N VAL A 110 -2.16 12.75 -6.51
CA VAL A 110 -2.81 13.04 -5.21
C VAL A 110 -3.12 14.53 -5.08
N LYS A 111 -2.18 15.42 -5.44
CA LYS A 111 -2.39 16.87 -5.47
C LYS A 111 -3.50 17.27 -6.44
N LYS A 112 -3.53 16.69 -7.66
CA LYS A 112 -4.58 16.93 -8.66
C LYS A 112 -5.97 16.56 -8.15
N ILE A 113 -6.12 15.37 -7.58
CA ILE A 113 -7.42 14.87 -7.11
C ILE A 113 -7.90 15.67 -5.88
N ASN A 114 -7.07 15.79 -4.84
CA ASN A 114 -7.45 16.50 -3.62
C ASN A 114 -7.59 18.02 -3.82
N GLY A 115 -6.88 18.60 -4.80
CA GLY A 115 -7.00 20.02 -5.17
C GLY A 115 -8.26 20.36 -5.98
N SER A 116 -9.00 19.36 -6.47
CA SER A 116 -10.21 19.58 -7.30
C SER A 116 -11.49 19.86 -6.51
N GLY A 117 -11.41 19.93 -5.18
CA GLY A 117 -12.52 20.31 -4.30
C GLY A 117 -12.54 19.48 -3.02
N THR A 118 -13.15 18.30 -3.08
CA THR A 118 -13.21 17.39 -1.91
C THR A 118 -11.91 16.62 -1.77
N LYS A 119 -11.29 16.65 -0.58
CA LYS A 119 -10.17 15.76 -0.25
C LYS A 119 -10.70 14.32 -0.19
N LEU A 120 -10.26 13.50 -1.14
CA LEU A 120 -10.68 12.10 -1.29
C LEU A 120 -9.61 11.14 -0.77
N ILE A 121 -8.34 11.43 -1.09
CA ILE A 121 -7.17 10.59 -0.78
C ILE A 121 -6.58 11.03 0.55
N ASP A 122 -6.47 10.11 1.49
CA ASP A 122 -5.90 10.34 2.82
C ASP A 122 -4.41 10.02 2.91
N GLY A 123 -3.88 9.16 2.04
CA GLY A 123 -2.47 8.77 2.10
C GLY A 123 -1.84 8.17 0.85
N ILE A 124 -0.51 8.08 0.89
CA ILE A 124 0.35 7.37 -0.07
C ILE A 124 1.01 6.19 0.66
N GLY A 125 0.78 4.99 0.14
CA GLY A 125 1.45 3.76 0.51
C GLY A 125 2.66 3.49 -0.37
N THR A 126 3.81 3.20 0.25
CA THR A 126 5.01 2.69 -0.43
C THR A 126 5.27 1.26 0.05
N GLN A 127 5.34 0.31 -0.88
CA GLN A 127 5.52 -1.11 -0.54
C GLN A 127 6.91 -1.36 0.08
N MET A 128 7.92 -0.59 -0.33
CA MET A 128 9.30 -0.69 0.17
C MET A 128 9.88 -2.13 0.05
N HIS A 129 9.61 -2.80 -1.07
CA HIS A 129 10.22 -4.08 -1.45
C HIS A 129 11.66 -3.85 -1.94
N LEU A 130 12.64 -4.04 -1.06
CA LEU A 130 14.03 -3.63 -1.32
C LEU A 130 14.96 -4.81 -1.64
N SER A 131 15.98 -4.52 -2.43
CA SER A 131 17.21 -5.32 -2.51
C SER A 131 18.14 -5.01 -1.34
N ALA A 132 19.13 -5.88 -1.08
CA ALA A 132 20.16 -5.63 -0.08
C ALA A 132 20.90 -4.31 -0.39
N GLY A 133 21.07 -3.43 0.60
CA GLY A 133 21.61 -2.09 0.46
C GLY A 133 20.63 -1.05 -0.14
N GLY A 134 19.39 -1.43 -0.45
CA GLY A 134 18.41 -0.56 -1.11
C GLY A 134 17.80 0.55 -0.24
N ALA A 135 18.01 0.53 1.08
CA ALA A 135 17.30 1.41 2.02
C ALA A 135 17.71 2.89 1.95
N GLY A 136 18.81 3.24 1.27
CA GLY A 136 19.37 4.60 1.25
C GLY A 136 18.42 5.69 0.71
N GLY A 137 17.48 5.33 -0.15
CA GLY A 137 16.50 6.28 -0.73
C GLY A 137 15.34 6.66 0.21
N ALA A 138 15.05 5.83 1.22
CA ALA A 138 13.76 5.84 1.92
C ALA A 138 13.40 7.20 2.55
N SER A 139 14.36 7.90 3.16
CA SER A 139 14.12 9.23 3.74
C SER A 139 13.73 10.29 2.70
N ALA A 140 14.39 10.28 1.53
CA ALA A 140 14.07 11.20 0.44
C ALA A 140 12.69 10.89 -0.17
N ALA A 141 12.34 9.61 -0.29
CA ALA A 141 11.02 9.17 -0.73
C ALA A 141 9.90 9.61 0.22
N LEU A 142 9.98 9.26 1.50
CA LEU A 142 8.95 9.61 2.49
C LEU A 142 8.79 11.14 2.60
N THR A 143 9.88 11.90 2.46
CA THR A 143 9.85 13.37 2.38
C THR A 143 9.12 13.88 1.14
N LEU A 144 9.37 13.32 -0.05
CA LEU A 144 8.65 13.70 -1.27
C LEU A 144 7.16 13.33 -1.18
N ALA A 145 6.83 12.13 -0.70
CA ALA A 145 5.46 11.66 -0.50
C ALA A 145 4.67 12.61 0.43
N ALA A 146 5.27 13.04 1.54
CA ALA A 146 4.65 13.98 2.48
C ALA A 146 4.28 15.34 1.84
N THR A 147 4.97 15.76 0.76
CA THR A 147 4.61 17.00 0.05
C THR A 147 3.21 16.98 -0.58
N ALA A 148 2.56 15.82 -0.69
CA ALA A 148 1.18 15.70 -1.15
C ALA A 148 0.12 16.13 -0.10
N GLY A 149 0.51 16.45 1.14
CA GLY A 149 -0.43 16.92 2.18
C GLY A 149 -1.36 15.83 2.71
N VAL A 150 -0.85 14.61 2.76
CA VAL A 150 -1.54 13.37 3.11
C VAL A 150 -0.66 12.50 4.02
N GLU A 151 -1.24 11.49 4.66
CA GLU A 151 -0.49 10.48 5.40
C GLU A 151 0.45 9.71 4.46
N VAL A 152 1.58 9.25 4.99
CA VAL A 152 2.48 8.34 4.30
C VAL A 152 2.54 7.06 5.13
N ALA A 153 2.57 5.92 4.47
CA ALA A 153 2.69 4.63 5.15
C ALA A 153 3.64 3.73 4.36
N ILE A 154 4.44 2.96 5.07
CA ILE A 154 5.09 1.77 4.50
C ILE A 154 4.08 0.65 4.68
N THR A 155 3.29 0.42 3.63
CA THR A 155 1.96 -0.19 3.65
C THR A 155 1.99 -1.72 3.74
N GLY A 156 0.85 -2.38 3.51
CA GLY A 156 0.74 -3.82 3.56
C GLY A 156 -0.54 -4.35 2.91
N LYS A 157 -0.49 -5.57 2.35
CA LYS A 157 -1.71 -6.27 1.93
C LYS A 157 -2.35 -6.95 3.14
N SER A 158 -3.40 -6.35 3.70
CA SER A 158 -4.14 -6.95 4.82
C SER A 158 -5.65 -6.96 4.60
N CYS A 159 -6.11 -7.91 3.80
CA CYS A 159 -7.46 -8.46 3.91
C CYS A 159 -7.38 -9.94 3.50
N PRO A 160 -7.96 -10.89 4.26
CA PRO A 160 -8.26 -12.21 3.73
C PRO A 160 -9.18 -12.06 2.51
N HIS A 161 -8.90 -12.85 1.48
CA HIS A 161 -9.98 -13.30 0.61
C HIS A 161 -10.73 -14.41 1.36
N ASP A 162 -12.04 -14.45 1.15
CA ASP A 162 -12.97 -15.51 1.54
C ASP A 162 -13.56 -15.44 2.96
N ASN A 163 -14.59 -16.26 3.16
CA ASN A 163 -15.84 -15.87 3.83
C ASN A 163 -15.85 -16.05 5.35
N ASP A 164 -14.68 -16.20 5.98
CA ASP A 164 -14.58 -16.74 7.33
C ASP A 164 -13.70 -15.85 8.22
N PHE A 165 -14.35 -14.92 8.91
CA PHE A 165 -13.69 -13.95 9.79
C PHE A 165 -13.32 -14.55 11.17
N ASP A 166 -13.84 -15.74 11.49
CA ASP A 166 -13.76 -16.36 12.83
C ASP A 166 -12.69 -17.47 12.95
N SER A 167 -12.04 -17.89 11.86
CA SER A 167 -11.17 -19.09 11.85
C SER A 167 -9.71 -18.87 11.42
N ILE A 168 -9.34 -17.66 10.97
CA ILE A 168 -7.96 -17.34 10.56
C ILE A 168 -7.21 -16.71 11.75
N PRO A 169 -6.14 -17.32 12.30
CA PRO A 169 -5.29 -16.65 13.26
C PRO A 169 -4.68 -15.42 12.61
N LEU A 170 -4.74 -14.27 13.30
CA LEU A 170 -4.35 -12.94 12.80
C LEU A 170 -2.86 -12.83 12.45
N SER A 171 -2.45 -13.43 11.34
CA SER A 171 -1.28 -13.04 10.57
C SER A 171 -1.64 -11.73 9.84
N SER A 172 -1.43 -10.61 10.54
CA SER A 172 -1.39 -9.30 9.90
C SER A 172 -0.19 -9.26 8.95
N LEU A 173 -0.43 -9.60 7.68
CA LEU A 173 0.58 -9.71 6.62
C LEU A 173 0.74 -8.35 5.88
N PRO A 174 1.96 -7.95 5.45
CA PRO A 174 2.18 -6.57 4.98
C PRO A 174 3.19 -6.40 3.80
N GLU A 175 4.04 -5.36 3.68
CA GLU A 175 4.95 -5.15 2.52
C GLU A 175 6.49 -5.03 2.75
N LEU A 176 7.06 -4.17 3.61
CA LEU A 176 8.54 -4.02 3.81
C LEU A 176 9.31 -5.34 3.92
N ASP A 177 9.98 -5.73 2.85
CA ASP A 177 10.88 -6.88 2.83
C ASP A 177 12.20 -6.51 2.15
N ILE A 178 13.31 -6.92 2.75
CA ILE A 178 14.64 -6.49 2.31
C ILE A 178 15.47 -7.75 2.11
N ALA A 179 15.92 -8.01 0.88
CA ALA A 179 16.72 -9.20 0.57
C ALA A 179 17.91 -9.35 1.53
N GLY A 180 18.06 -10.54 2.13
CA GLY A 180 19.04 -10.89 3.15
C GLY A 180 18.75 -10.36 4.56
N ALA A 181 17.71 -9.54 4.74
CA ALA A 181 17.31 -8.89 5.98
C ALA A 181 18.49 -8.27 6.74
N ALA A 182 19.29 -7.44 6.06
CA ALA A 182 20.40 -6.72 6.69
C ALA A 182 19.87 -5.78 7.79
N PRO A 183 20.38 -5.87 9.04
CA PRO A 183 19.86 -5.06 10.16
C PRO A 183 19.94 -3.55 9.90
N ASN A 184 21.01 -3.09 9.23
CA ASN A 184 21.19 -1.68 8.90
C ASN A 184 20.10 -1.16 7.95
N ASP A 185 19.73 -1.93 6.92
CA ASP A 185 18.73 -1.49 5.95
C ASP A 185 17.34 -1.36 6.59
N TYR A 186 16.97 -2.35 7.41
CA TYR A 186 15.73 -2.30 8.20
C TYR A 186 15.70 -1.11 9.16
N VAL A 187 16.80 -0.85 9.88
CA VAL A 187 16.93 0.32 10.78
C VAL A 187 16.90 1.64 10.00
N THR A 188 17.48 1.71 8.80
CA THR A 188 17.42 2.90 7.93
C THR A 188 15.99 3.21 7.52
N VAL A 189 15.21 2.22 7.09
CA VAL A 189 13.78 2.40 6.74
C VAL A 189 12.96 2.82 7.96
N VAL A 190 13.17 2.17 9.11
CA VAL A 190 12.45 2.51 10.36
C VAL A 190 12.75 3.94 10.80
N LYS A 191 14.03 4.35 10.84
CA LYS A 191 14.42 5.71 11.20
C LYS A 191 13.94 6.75 10.18
N ALA A 192 13.88 6.43 8.89
CA ALA A 192 13.32 7.31 7.88
C ALA A 192 11.82 7.60 8.12
N CYS A 193 11.05 6.59 8.54
CA CYS A 193 9.64 6.77 8.92
C CYS A 193 9.51 7.56 10.23
N LEU A 194 10.25 7.19 11.29
CA LEU A 194 10.22 7.91 12.57
C LEU A 194 10.60 9.39 12.45
N ALA A 195 11.49 9.74 11.51
CA ALA A 195 11.91 11.10 11.24
C ALA A 195 10.93 11.91 10.37
N GLN A 196 9.90 11.28 9.80
CA GLN A 196 8.90 11.91 8.94
C GLN A 196 7.53 11.97 9.65
N PRO A 197 7.08 13.14 10.15
CA PRO A 197 5.82 13.26 10.90
C PRO A 197 4.56 12.79 10.14
N SER A 198 4.59 12.76 8.81
CA SER A 198 3.50 12.19 8.00
C SER A 198 3.52 10.66 7.93
N CYS A 199 4.58 9.97 8.37
CA CYS A 199 4.68 8.52 8.32
C CYS A 199 3.94 7.87 9.51
N VAL A 200 2.81 7.20 9.24
CA VAL A 200 1.89 6.72 10.29
C VAL A 200 1.94 5.22 10.58
N SER A 201 2.65 4.44 9.77
CA SER A 201 2.80 2.98 9.96
C SER A 201 3.96 2.38 9.17
N ILE A 202 4.52 1.30 9.71
CA ILE A 202 5.46 0.40 9.03
C ILE A 202 4.90 -1.02 9.11
N THR A 203 4.99 -1.74 8.00
CA THR A 203 4.42 -3.07 7.83
C THR A 203 5.33 -3.86 6.85
N SER A 204 5.70 -5.14 7.12
CA SER A 204 6.78 -5.94 6.46
C SER A 204 6.38 -7.31 5.85
N TRP A 205 6.49 -7.63 4.53
CA TRP A 205 5.80 -8.77 3.81
C TRP A 205 6.02 -10.17 4.39
N GLY A 206 5.26 -10.47 5.44
CA GLY A 206 5.20 -11.78 6.05
C GLY A 206 5.77 -11.77 7.46
N VAL A 207 5.79 -12.97 8.05
CA VAL A 207 6.40 -13.19 9.35
C VAL A 207 7.72 -13.94 9.17
N SER A 208 7.64 -15.17 8.64
CA SER A 208 8.75 -16.10 8.48
C SER A 208 9.21 -16.20 7.03
N ASP A 209 10.52 -16.24 6.82
CA ASP A 209 11.15 -16.35 5.49
C ASP A 209 10.57 -17.49 4.63
N LYS A 210 10.17 -18.63 5.22
CA LYS A 210 9.63 -19.78 4.46
C LYS A 210 8.28 -19.51 3.79
N ASP A 211 7.50 -18.56 4.31
CA ASP A 211 6.16 -18.22 3.83
C ASP A 211 6.17 -16.94 2.98
N SER A 212 7.36 -16.35 2.74
CA SER A 212 7.52 -15.14 1.92
C SER A 212 7.37 -15.44 0.42
N TRP A 213 6.72 -14.53 -0.32
CA TRP A 213 6.74 -14.52 -1.79
C TRP A 213 8.17 -14.38 -2.37
N ARG A 214 9.11 -13.84 -1.57
CA ARG A 214 10.54 -13.68 -1.85
C ARG A 214 11.41 -14.63 -1.01
N ALA A 215 10.89 -15.80 -0.61
CA ALA A 215 11.56 -16.75 0.30
C ALA A 215 13.02 -17.07 -0.06
N SER A 216 13.35 -17.15 -1.36
CA SER A 216 14.71 -17.37 -1.86
C SER A 216 15.74 -16.31 -1.46
N SER A 217 15.29 -15.14 -1.02
CA SER A 217 16.14 -14.03 -0.55
C SER A 217 16.09 -13.81 0.95
N THR A 218 15.44 -14.70 1.72
CA THR A 218 15.30 -14.62 3.20
C THR A 218 15.05 -13.19 3.72
N PRO A 219 13.96 -12.52 3.30
CA PRO A 219 13.89 -11.08 3.34
C PRO A 219 13.22 -10.51 4.59
N LEU A 220 12.79 -11.35 5.55
CA LEU A 220 11.92 -10.97 6.67
C LEU A 220 12.60 -10.93 8.03
N LEU A 221 11.84 -10.56 9.06
CA LEU A 221 12.34 -10.42 10.43
C LEU A 221 12.51 -11.76 11.18
N PHE A 222 11.88 -12.85 10.73
CA PHE A 222 11.99 -14.18 11.34
C PHE A 222 12.45 -15.25 10.34
N ASP A 223 13.25 -16.19 10.82
CA ASP A 223 13.73 -17.33 10.02
C ASP A 223 12.61 -18.34 9.72
N SER A 224 12.91 -19.39 8.95
CA SER A 224 11.98 -20.48 8.60
C SER A 224 11.43 -21.26 9.80
N ASN A 225 12.03 -21.14 10.99
CA ASN A 225 11.59 -21.76 12.23
C ASN A 225 10.89 -20.77 13.18
N PHE A 226 10.60 -19.55 12.70
CA PHE A 226 10.05 -18.42 13.47
C PHE A 226 10.98 -17.86 14.57
N ASN A 227 12.28 -18.12 14.51
CA ASN A 227 13.23 -17.43 15.40
C ASN A 227 13.48 -16.00 14.90
N PRO A 228 13.63 -15.00 15.80
CA PRO A 228 13.95 -13.64 15.42
C PRO A 228 15.36 -13.55 14.80
N LYS A 229 15.46 -12.94 13.62
CA LYS A 229 16.74 -12.65 12.95
C LYS A 229 17.38 -11.39 13.53
N PRO A 230 18.68 -11.12 13.30
CA PRO A 230 19.34 -9.90 13.78
C PRO A 230 18.62 -8.59 13.38
N ALA A 231 17.91 -8.56 12.25
CA ALA A 231 17.07 -7.43 11.85
C ALA A 231 15.91 -7.15 12.83
N TYR A 232 15.24 -8.19 13.36
CA TYR A 232 14.19 -8.02 14.35
C TYR A 232 14.72 -7.27 15.58
N THR A 233 15.82 -7.75 16.16
CA THR A 233 16.44 -7.13 17.34
C THR A 233 16.84 -5.68 17.07
N ALA A 234 17.41 -5.38 15.91
CA ALA A 234 17.81 -4.03 15.53
C ALA A 234 16.61 -3.09 15.30
N VAL A 235 15.50 -3.58 14.74
CA VAL A 235 14.24 -2.83 14.60
C VAL A 235 13.65 -2.51 15.98
N ILE A 236 13.58 -3.49 16.88
CA ILE A 236 13.08 -3.27 18.25
C ILE A 236 13.95 -2.24 18.99
N GLN A 237 15.27 -2.29 18.85
CA GLN A 237 16.18 -1.30 19.43
C GLN A 237 16.05 0.10 18.82
N ALA A 238 15.61 0.21 17.56
CA ALA A 238 15.39 1.50 16.91
C ALA A 238 14.01 2.13 17.23
N LEU A 239 13.12 1.37 17.88
CA LEU A 239 11.77 1.79 18.30
C LEU A 239 11.66 2.06 19.81
N ALA A 240 12.74 1.84 20.57
CA ALA A 240 12.82 2.02 22.02
C ALA A 240 13.35 3.41 22.40
#